data_AF-A0A5B9W2N5-F1
#
_entry.id   AF-A0A5B9W2N5-F1
#
_cell.length_a   1.000
_cell.length_b   1.000
_cell.length_c   1.000
_cell.angle_alpha   90.00
_cell.angle_beta   90.00
_cell.angle_gamma   90.00
#
_symmetry.space_group_name_H-M   'P 1'
#
loop_
_entity.id
_entity.type
_entity.pdbx_description
1 polymer ?
#
loop_
_entity_poly.entity_id
_entity_poly.type
_entity_poly.pdbx_seq_one_letter_code
_entity_poly.pdbx_strand_id
1 'polypeptide(L)'
;MNGRSLMVLGLAVVLGLGAMVVTMKYMGRPPEAVEETQEVLVAARDFKEEELLKADMVKVERMSKKSIPPGAFAAFKDVEDRWVRTAMLEGDLIVDKKLGPKGTPPGLVANIPKGMRAFAVEVNEQSGVSGFVLPGHRVDVIRYEAPQSGKPSHAEMILQNVLVLASGQVFTRPEEKALQNHTVTLAVTPEQASVLVAAKANGPLSLSLRGVNDQEVVARPKEAPEVKSLRDDLEKERQARARLEKDNEEIRQALAKTRSGPTPEELAAVRDSLEKERQKGLEREKDLRSMKLAWQKYVAENPPEERLARYAYVYRPLQENNARSDQGPSRVPLNRHAARALAKTKDREAETRLPDVLAGRPQGFGAGPAPEGPGAPAGDQAYP
;
A
#
# COMPACT_ATOMS: atom_id res chain seq x y z
N MET A 1 84.29 66.35 -56.01
CA MET A 1 84.21 64.87 -55.96
C MET A 1 83.88 64.36 -57.36
N ASN A 2 84.62 63.38 -57.87
CA ASN A 2 84.40 62.84 -59.22
C ASN A 2 83.08 62.06 -59.23
N GLY A 3 82.24 62.24 -60.26
CA GLY A 3 80.93 61.57 -60.36
C GLY A 3 80.99 60.05 -60.21
N ARG A 4 82.11 59.43 -60.60
CA ARG A 4 82.41 58.01 -60.40
C ARG A 4 82.53 57.63 -58.92
N SER A 5 83.17 58.47 -58.11
CA SER A 5 83.31 58.24 -56.66
C SER A 5 81.97 58.37 -55.93
N LEU A 6 81.07 59.26 -56.39
CA LEU A 6 79.70 59.35 -55.86
C LEU A 6 78.86 58.11 -56.22
N MET A 7 79.03 57.58 -57.43
CA MET A 7 78.33 56.38 -57.89
C MET A 7 78.75 55.13 -57.09
N VAL A 8 80.06 54.98 -56.83
CA VAL A 8 80.59 53.88 -56.02
C VAL A 8 80.12 53.99 -54.56
N LEU A 9 80.07 55.20 -54.01
CA LEU A 9 79.54 55.44 -52.66
C LEU A 9 78.05 55.07 -52.57
N GLY A 10 77.24 55.48 -53.55
CA GLY A 10 75.82 55.14 -53.60
C GLY A 10 75.57 53.63 -53.68
N LEU A 11 76.32 52.92 -54.53
CA LEU A 11 76.23 51.46 -54.65
C LEU A 11 76.63 50.74 -53.35
N ALA A 12 77.70 51.21 -52.68
CA ALA A 12 78.14 50.64 -51.42
C ALA A 12 77.09 50.81 -50.31
N VAL A 13 76.41 51.95 -50.24
CA VAL A 13 75.33 52.19 -49.28
C VAL A 13 74.12 51.29 -49.55
N VAL A 14 73.73 51.12 -50.81
CA VAL A 14 72.61 50.24 -51.19
C VAL A 14 72.91 48.77 -50.87
N LEU A 15 74.14 48.30 -51.15
CA LEU A 15 74.56 46.94 -50.81
C LEU A 15 74.67 46.73 -49.29
N GLY A 16 75.16 47.74 -48.55
CA GLY A 16 75.23 47.69 -47.09
C GLY A 16 73.84 47.62 -46.44
N LEU A 17 72.91 48.45 -46.89
CA LEU A 17 71.51 48.41 -46.42
C LEU A 17 70.81 47.11 -46.84
N GLY A 18 71.07 46.63 -48.05
CA GLY A 18 70.55 45.34 -48.52
C GLY A 18 71.03 44.17 -47.65
N ALA A 19 72.33 44.12 -47.36
CA ALA A 19 72.91 43.10 -46.47
C ALA A 19 72.34 43.21 -45.04
N MET A 20 72.17 44.42 -44.51
CA MET A 20 71.57 44.66 -43.19
C MET A 20 70.12 44.17 -43.11
N VAL A 21 69.29 44.43 -44.13
CA VAL A 21 67.90 43.95 -44.16
C VAL A 21 67.85 42.42 -44.24
N VAL A 22 68.73 41.81 -45.03
CA VAL A 22 68.83 40.35 -45.13
C VAL A 22 69.26 39.71 -43.82
N THR A 23 70.26 40.26 -43.13
CA THR A 23 70.70 39.74 -41.83
C THR A 23 69.66 39.96 -40.75
N MET A 24 68.96 41.10 -40.71
CA MET A 24 67.85 41.31 -39.78
C MET A 24 66.71 40.31 -40.01
N LYS A 25 66.42 39.96 -41.27
CA LYS A 25 65.40 38.93 -41.60
C LYS A 25 65.85 37.51 -41.23
N TYR A 26 67.15 37.22 -41.31
CA TYR A 26 67.70 35.90 -40.97
C TYR A 26 67.97 35.71 -39.46
N MET A 27 68.41 36.75 -38.76
CA MET A 27 68.66 36.75 -37.31
C MET A 27 67.41 37.07 -36.48
N GLY A 28 66.37 37.64 -37.08
CA GLY A 28 65.06 37.87 -36.46
C GLY A 28 64.18 36.61 -36.38
N ARG A 29 64.65 35.44 -36.83
CA ARG A 29 64.04 34.17 -36.45
C ARG A 29 64.45 33.92 -34.99
N PRO A 30 63.52 34.00 -34.01
CA PRO A 30 63.86 33.55 -32.67
C PRO A 30 64.38 32.11 -32.79
N PRO A 31 65.42 31.71 -32.03
CA PRO A 31 65.77 30.30 -31.95
C PRO A 31 64.46 29.56 -31.67
N GLU A 32 64.14 28.54 -32.48
CA GLU A 32 62.99 27.67 -32.23
C GLU A 32 62.98 27.40 -30.73
N ALA A 33 61.94 27.88 -30.04
CA ALA A 33 61.80 27.64 -28.62
C ALA A 33 61.93 26.13 -28.48
N VAL A 34 63.02 25.67 -27.86
CA VAL A 34 63.25 24.26 -27.62
C VAL A 34 62.13 23.86 -26.69
N GLU A 35 61.02 23.43 -27.26
CA GLU A 35 59.90 22.91 -26.50
C GLU A 35 60.48 21.75 -25.71
N GLU A 36 60.48 21.89 -24.39
CA GLU A 36 60.99 20.85 -23.52
C GLU A 36 60.19 19.58 -23.82
N THR A 37 60.85 18.62 -24.47
CA THR A 37 60.27 17.33 -24.81
C THR A 37 60.61 16.33 -23.72
N GLN A 38 59.71 15.39 -23.48
CA GLN A 38 59.89 14.31 -22.53
C GLN A 38 59.44 12.99 -23.17
N GLU A 39 60.14 11.92 -22.82
CA GLU A 39 59.79 10.56 -23.22
C GLU A 39 58.61 10.07 -22.38
N VAL A 40 57.60 9.53 -23.05
CA VAL A 40 56.37 9.01 -22.45
C VAL A 40 56.01 7.66 -23.06
N LEU A 41 55.42 6.81 -22.25
CA LEU A 41 54.86 5.55 -22.69
C LEU A 41 53.49 5.78 -23.32
N VAL A 42 53.31 5.19 -24.48
CA VAL A 42 52.03 5.13 -25.18
C VAL A 42 51.71 3.67 -25.54
N ALA A 43 50.43 3.39 -25.74
CA ALA A 43 49.97 2.08 -26.17
C ALA A 43 50.45 1.76 -27.59
N ALA A 44 51.06 0.60 -27.80
CA ALA A 44 51.46 0.12 -29.13
C ALA A 44 50.31 -0.55 -29.89
N ARG A 45 49.18 -0.83 -29.21
CA ARG A 45 47.94 -1.38 -29.76
C ARG A 45 46.78 -1.12 -28.81
N ASP A 46 45.58 -1.52 -29.21
CA ASP A 46 44.41 -1.52 -28.33
C ASP A 46 44.58 -2.51 -27.17
N PHE A 47 44.23 -2.05 -25.97
CA PHE A 47 44.21 -2.84 -24.74
C PHE A 47 42.78 -3.02 -24.23
N LYS A 48 42.49 -4.23 -23.77
CA LYS A 48 41.23 -4.51 -23.06
C LYS A 48 41.39 -4.25 -21.57
N GLU A 49 40.27 -4.02 -20.89
CA GLU A 49 40.25 -4.00 -19.43
C GLU A 49 40.74 -5.35 -18.88
N GLU A 50 41.36 -5.31 -17.70
CA GLU A 50 41.89 -6.48 -16.97
C GLU A 50 43.11 -7.15 -17.65
N GLU A 51 43.63 -6.59 -18.74
CA GLU A 51 44.83 -7.10 -19.42
C GLU A 51 46.11 -6.71 -18.67
N LEU A 52 47.04 -7.66 -18.46
CA LEU A 52 48.34 -7.40 -17.82
C LEU A 52 49.30 -6.74 -18.82
N LEU A 53 49.95 -5.65 -18.41
CA LEU A 53 50.92 -4.94 -19.24
C LEU A 53 52.19 -5.78 -19.43
N LYS A 54 52.63 -5.88 -20.68
CA LYS A 54 53.90 -6.48 -21.08
C LYS A 54 54.73 -5.48 -21.87
N ALA A 55 56.05 -5.69 -21.91
CA ALA A 55 57.00 -4.76 -22.52
C ALA A 55 56.78 -4.59 -24.03
N ASP A 56 56.26 -5.61 -24.71
CA ASP A 56 55.94 -5.62 -26.14
C ASP A 56 54.65 -4.86 -26.49
N MET A 57 53.84 -4.50 -25.48
CA MET A 57 52.57 -3.81 -25.67
C MET A 57 52.70 -2.29 -25.66
N VAL A 58 53.84 -1.76 -25.20
CA VAL A 58 54.05 -0.33 -24.99
C VAL A 58 55.18 0.17 -25.88
N LYS A 59 55.10 1.43 -26.30
CA LYS A 59 56.18 2.12 -27.02
C LYS A 59 56.51 3.44 -26.33
N VAL A 60 57.74 3.89 -26.47
CA VAL A 60 58.20 5.19 -25.96
C VAL A 60 58.12 6.20 -27.10
N GLU A 61 57.41 7.30 -26.86
CA GLU A 61 57.33 8.43 -27.79
C GLU A 61 57.81 9.72 -27.12
N ARG A 62 58.36 10.64 -27.92
CA ARG A 62 58.79 11.97 -27.44
C ARG A 62 57.67 12.98 -27.67
N MET A 63 57.23 13.61 -26.60
CA MET A 63 56.13 14.57 -26.63
C MET A 63 56.51 15.86 -25.89
N SER A 64 55.93 17.00 -26.30
CA SER A 64 56.10 18.27 -25.59
C SER A 64 55.53 18.17 -24.17
N LYS A 65 56.26 18.67 -23.16
CA LYS A 65 55.83 18.64 -21.75
C LYS A 65 54.43 19.25 -21.53
N LYS A 66 54.04 20.23 -22.35
CA LYS A 66 52.72 20.88 -22.28
C LYS A 66 51.57 19.94 -22.65
N SER A 67 51.83 18.91 -23.45
CA SER A 67 50.84 17.95 -23.93
C SER A 67 50.74 16.70 -23.06
N ILE A 68 51.65 16.52 -22.09
CA ILE A 68 51.70 15.34 -21.23
C ILE A 68 50.74 15.53 -20.04
N PRO A 69 49.71 14.68 -19.89
CA PRO A 69 48.85 14.71 -18.72
C PRO A 69 49.63 14.28 -17.47
N PRO A 70 49.28 14.82 -16.28
CA PRO A 70 49.92 14.44 -15.04
C PRO A 70 49.74 12.95 -14.76
N GLY A 71 50.82 12.28 -14.35
CA GLY A 71 50.83 10.85 -14.06
C GLY A 71 51.09 9.94 -15.26
N ALA A 72 51.56 10.47 -16.40
CA ALA A 72 52.12 9.67 -17.48
C ALA A 72 53.46 9.04 -17.07
N PHE A 73 53.70 7.80 -17.51
CA PHE A 73 54.95 7.08 -17.24
C PHE A 73 55.95 7.28 -18.38
N ALA A 74 57.24 7.31 -18.05
CA ALA A 74 58.32 7.45 -19.03
C ALA A 74 58.99 6.09 -19.38
N ALA A 75 58.95 5.12 -18.46
CA ALA A 75 59.65 3.85 -18.61
C ALA A 75 58.78 2.64 -18.21
N PHE A 76 58.97 1.51 -18.91
CA PHE A 76 58.18 0.29 -18.67
C PHE A 76 58.34 -0.24 -17.23
N LYS A 77 59.52 -0.07 -16.64
CA LYS A 77 59.82 -0.49 -15.26
C LYS A 77 58.84 0.07 -14.21
N ASP A 78 58.31 1.27 -14.47
CA ASP A 78 57.37 1.94 -13.57
C ASP A 78 55.95 1.37 -13.67
N VAL A 79 55.65 0.68 -14.77
CA VAL A 79 54.34 0.06 -15.07
C VAL A 79 54.37 -1.47 -15.09
N GLU A 80 55.53 -2.07 -14.85
CA GLU A 80 55.68 -3.52 -14.67
C GLU A 80 54.78 -4.02 -13.53
N ASP A 81 54.19 -5.22 -13.70
CA ASP A 81 53.21 -5.83 -12.79
C ASP A 81 51.95 -4.99 -12.56
N ARG A 82 51.59 -4.14 -13.53
CA ARG A 82 50.31 -3.43 -13.58
C ARG A 82 49.43 -3.99 -14.69
N TRP A 83 48.14 -3.78 -14.55
CA TRP A 83 47.12 -4.21 -15.50
C TRP A 83 46.27 -3.01 -15.95
N VAL A 84 45.57 -3.16 -17.07
CA VAL A 84 44.79 -2.11 -17.71
C VAL A 84 43.44 -1.98 -17.00
N ARG A 85 43.23 -0.87 -16.30
CA ARG A 85 42.00 -0.60 -15.55
C ARG A 85 40.90 -0.05 -16.43
N THR A 86 41.25 0.70 -17.47
CA THR A 86 40.32 1.29 -18.43
C THR A 86 40.85 0.97 -19.82
N ALA A 87 39.98 0.53 -20.72
CA ALA A 87 40.37 0.23 -22.10
C ALA A 87 41.13 1.41 -22.74
N MET A 88 42.14 1.08 -23.53
CA MET A 88 43.03 2.05 -24.19
C MET A 88 43.12 1.71 -25.66
N LEU A 89 43.20 2.74 -26.50
CA LEU A 89 43.44 2.57 -27.93
C LEU A 89 44.93 2.73 -28.26
N GLU A 90 45.35 2.23 -29.42
CA GLU A 90 46.68 2.49 -29.95
C GLU A 90 47.00 4.00 -29.93
N GLY A 91 48.19 4.36 -29.45
CA GLY A 91 48.63 5.74 -29.31
C GLY A 91 48.18 6.45 -28.03
N ASP A 92 47.29 5.85 -27.23
CA ASP A 92 46.92 6.44 -25.93
C ASP A 92 48.12 6.50 -24.98
N LEU A 93 48.24 7.62 -24.27
CA LEU A 93 49.22 7.79 -23.19
C LEU A 93 48.91 6.86 -22.01
N ILE A 94 49.95 6.16 -21.54
CA ILE A 94 49.87 5.31 -20.35
C ILE A 94 50.02 6.18 -19.11
N VAL A 95 48.90 6.34 -18.39
CA VAL A 95 48.80 7.17 -17.19
C VAL A 95 48.35 6.34 -15.99
N ASP A 96 48.76 6.76 -14.79
CA ASP A 96 48.48 6.05 -13.53
C ASP A 96 47.00 5.74 -13.33
N LYS A 97 46.11 6.69 -13.67
CA LYS A 97 44.65 6.54 -13.51
C LYS A 97 44.04 5.45 -14.40
N LYS A 98 44.67 5.13 -15.54
CA LYS A 98 44.23 4.08 -16.48
C LYS A 98 44.76 2.70 -16.12
N LEU A 99 45.64 2.59 -15.11
CA LEU A 99 46.26 1.34 -14.69
C LEU A 99 45.82 0.91 -13.29
N GLY A 100 45.70 -0.40 -13.09
CA GLY A 100 45.50 -0.99 -11.77
C GLY A 100 46.75 -0.84 -10.89
N PRO A 101 46.63 -0.92 -9.55
CA PRO A 101 47.78 -0.80 -8.66
C PRO A 101 48.84 -1.88 -8.92
N LYS A 102 50.13 -1.52 -8.76
CA LYS A 102 51.25 -2.44 -8.98
C LYS A 102 51.19 -3.64 -8.04
N GLY A 103 51.39 -4.83 -8.60
CA GLY A 103 51.39 -6.09 -7.84
C GLY A 103 50.01 -6.57 -7.39
N THR A 104 48.93 -6.01 -7.95
CA THR A 104 47.57 -6.51 -7.72
C THR A 104 47.07 -7.32 -8.92
N PRO A 105 46.32 -8.42 -8.69
CA PRO A 105 45.70 -9.14 -9.79
C PRO A 105 44.59 -8.30 -10.44
N PRO A 106 44.32 -8.45 -11.74
CA PRO A 106 43.25 -7.71 -12.40
C PRO A 106 41.85 -8.07 -11.87
N GLY A 107 40.91 -7.18 -12.13
CA GLY A 107 39.49 -7.34 -11.82
C GLY A 107 39.09 -6.97 -10.39
N LEU A 108 37.95 -7.50 -9.95
CA LEU A 108 37.29 -7.12 -8.68
C LEU A 108 38.23 -7.21 -7.47
N VAL A 109 39.16 -8.17 -7.46
CA VAL A 109 40.09 -8.41 -6.36
C VAL A 109 40.98 -7.19 -6.08
N ALA A 110 41.41 -6.47 -7.10
CA ALA A 110 42.21 -5.25 -6.93
C ALA A 110 41.41 -4.06 -6.36
N ASN A 111 40.09 -4.07 -6.49
CA ASN A 111 39.22 -3.02 -5.95
C ASN A 111 38.86 -3.25 -4.48
N ILE A 112 39.20 -4.40 -3.88
CA ILE A 112 38.95 -4.69 -2.47
C ILE A 112 39.95 -3.88 -1.62
N PRO A 113 39.48 -2.96 -0.75
CA PRO A 113 40.39 -2.21 0.12
C PRO A 113 41.18 -3.13 1.05
N LYS A 114 42.40 -2.71 1.39
CA LYS A 114 43.26 -3.46 2.32
C LYS A 114 42.52 -3.72 3.64
N GLY A 115 42.50 -4.98 4.09
CA GLY A 115 41.83 -5.38 5.32
C GLY A 115 40.34 -5.68 5.18
N MET A 116 39.74 -5.50 4.00
CA MET A 116 38.35 -5.84 3.71
C MET A 116 38.22 -7.15 2.90
N ARG A 117 36.99 -7.60 2.67
CA ARG A 117 36.60 -8.75 1.84
C ARG A 117 35.40 -8.35 0.99
N ALA A 118 35.31 -8.93 -0.21
CA ALA A 118 34.12 -8.84 -1.04
C ALA A 118 33.05 -9.81 -0.52
N PHE A 119 31.87 -9.31 -0.17
CA PHE A 119 30.73 -10.12 0.29
C PHE A 119 29.52 -9.88 -0.61
N ALA A 120 29.01 -10.94 -1.24
CA ALA A 120 27.87 -10.86 -2.14
C ALA A 120 26.55 -10.96 -1.36
N VAL A 121 25.67 -9.98 -1.57
CA VAL A 121 24.32 -9.93 -1.02
C VAL A 121 23.33 -10.00 -2.18
N GLU A 122 22.44 -11.00 -2.13
CA GLU A 122 21.30 -11.10 -3.03
C GLU A 122 20.19 -10.19 -2.53
N VAL A 123 19.67 -9.35 -3.42
CA VAL A 123 18.56 -8.43 -3.16
C VAL A 123 17.48 -8.62 -4.21
N ASN A 124 16.23 -8.53 -3.78
CA ASN A 124 15.06 -8.58 -4.67
C ASN A 124 14.55 -7.16 -4.96
N GLU A 125 13.71 -6.99 -5.97
CA GLU A 125 13.18 -5.68 -6.35
C GLU A 125 12.39 -4.99 -5.23
N GLN A 126 11.73 -5.78 -4.38
CA GLN A 126 10.95 -5.29 -3.23
C GLN A 126 11.83 -4.78 -2.08
N SER A 127 13.08 -5.23 -1.97
CA SER A 127 14.04 -4.85 -0.92
C SER A 127 14.74 -3.51 -1.15
N GLY A 128 14.37 -2.80 -2.23
CA GLY A 128 14.44 -1.33 -2.27
C GLY A 128 15.62 -0.69 -3.00
N VAL A 129 16.40 -1.42 -3.81
CA VAL A 129 17.47 -0.77 -4.59
C VAL A 129 17.81 -1.42 -5.95
N SER A 130 16.82 -2.05 -6.58
CA SER A 130 17.01 -2.70 -7.88
C SER A 130 17.41 -1.69 -8.97
N GLY A 131 18.68 -1.72 -9.36
CA GLY A 131 19.22 -0.97 -10.51
C GLY A 131 19.89 0.38 -10.21
N PHE A 132 19.74 0.96 -9.01
CA PHE A 132 20.33 2.28 -8.69
C PHE A 132 21.64 2.21 -7.89
N VAL A 133 21.99 1.04 -7.36
CA VAL A 133 23.29 0.83 -6.71
C VAL A 133 24.36 0.60 -7.78
N LEU A 134 25.37 1.47 -7.80
CA LEU A 134 26.52 1.36 -8.69
C LEU A 134 27.80 1.10 -7.88
N PRO A 135 28.84 0.52 -8.50
CA PRO A 135 30.17 0.45 -7.89
C PRO A 135 30.64 1.82 -7.41
N GLY A 136 31.17 1.90 -6.19
CA GLY A 136 31.56 3.15 -5.54
C GLY A 136 30.49 3.81 -4.68
N HIS A 137 29.21 3.39 -4.79
CA HIS A 137 28.16 3.85 -3.89
C HIS A 137 28.33 3.29 -2.47
N ARG A 138 27.63 3.90 -1.51
CA ARG A 138 27.59 3.42 -0.12
C ARG A 138 26.17 3.04 0.26
N VAL A 139 26.04 1.97 1.02
CA VAL A 139 24.74 1.42 1.43
C VAL A 139 24.72 1.07 2.91
N ASP A 140 23.54 1.10 3.49
CA ASP A 140 23.24 0.48 4.77
C ASP A 140 22.63 -0.90 4.54
N VAL A 141 22.96 -1.85 5.40
CA VAL A 141 22.42 -3.21 5.35
C VAL A 141 21.40 -3.37 6.45
N ILE A 142 20.19 -3.72 6.06
CA ILE A 142 19.05 -3.89 6.96
C ILE A 142 18.64 -5.35 6.90
N ARG A 143 18.52 -5.99 8.06
CA ARG A 143 17.96 -7.34 8.19
C ARG A 143 16.50 -7.23 8.56
N TYR A 144 15.64 -7.97 7.87
CA TYR A 144 14.26 -8.17 8.28
C TYR A 144 14.09 -9.54 8.95
N GLU A 145 13.67 -9.54 10.21
CA GLU A 145 13.27 -10.75 10.93
C GLU A 145 11.76 -10.95 10.82
N ALA A 146 11.37 -12.09 10.23
CA ALA A 146 9.98 -12.49 10.12
C ALA A 146 9.37 -12.72 11.52
N PRO A 147 8.06 -12.51 11.69
CA PRO A 147 7.42 -12.74 12.98
C PRO A 147 7.52 -14.23 13.36
N GLN A 148 8.05 -14.51 14.56
CA GLN A 148 8.10 -15.85 15.15
C GLN A 148 7.14 -15.87 16.34
N SER A 149 6.54 -17.02 16.67
CA SER A 149 5.52 -17.15 17.73
C SER A 149 5.86 -16.34 18.98
N GLY A 150 5.11 -15.25 19.23
CA GLY A 150 5.28 -14.36 20.38
C GLY A 150 6.21 -13.14 20.19
N LYS A 151 6.91 -13.01 19.06
CA LYS A 151 7.76 -11.84 18.75
C LYS A 151 7.28 -11.12 17.48
N PRO A 152 7.08 -9.78 17.53
CA PRO A 152 6.75 -9.01 16.34
C PRO A 152 7.91 -9.05 15.33
N SER A 153 7.60 -8.85 14.06
CA SER A 153 8.65 -8.71 13.04
C SER A 153 9.47 -7.46 13.33
N HIS A 154 10.79 -7.57 13.23
CA HIS A 154 11.71 -6.49 13.54
C HIS A 154 12.67 -6.28 12.37
N ALA A 155 12.82 -5.03 11.94
CA ALA A 155 13.83 -4.64 10.97
C ALA A 155 14.97 -3.93 11.71
N GLU A 156 16.19 -4.42 11.56
CA GLU A 156 17.37 -3.84 12.19
C GLU A 156 18.41 -3.49 11.13
N MET A 157 18.95 -2.28 11.22
CA MET A 157 20.14 -1.89 10.47
C MET A 157 21.37 -2.51 11.12
N ILE A 158 21.95 -3.52 10.45
CA ILE A 158 23.07 -4.31 10.97
C ILE A 158 24.42 -3.72 10.61
N LEU A 159 24.53 -3.08 9.44
CA LEU A 159 25.74 -2.37 9.00
C LEU A 159 25.37 -1.02 8.41
N GLN A 160 26.28 -0.05 8.60
CA GLN A 160 26.15 1.29 8.06
C GLN A 160 27.35 1.65 7.16
N ASN A 161 27.08 2.49 6.16
CA ASN A 161 28.09 3.16 5.35
C ASN A 161 29.05 2.20 4.60
N VAL A 162 28.51 1.07 4.15
CA VAL A 162 29.29 0.00 3.51
C VAL A 162 29.53 0.34 2.04
N LEU A 163 30.76 0.23 1.57
CA LEU A 163 31.14 0.49 0.18
C LEU A 163 30.67 -0.66 -0.73
N VAL A 164 30.10 -0.31 -1.88
CA VAL A 164 29.75 -1.25 -2.94
C VAL A 164 30.91 -1.39 -3.91
N LEU A 165 31.36 -2.63 -4.12
CA LEU A 165 32.43 -2.97 -5.06
C LEU A 165 31.90 -3.32 -6.45
N ALA A 166 30.76 -4.00 -6.53
CA ALA A 166 30.14 -4.40 -7.77
C ALA A 166 28.62 -4.53 -7.61
N SER A 167 27.87 -4.31 -8.69
CA SER A 167 26.44 -4.60 -8.77
C SER A 167 26.14 -5.26 -10.13
N GLY A 168 25.28 -6.27 -10.14
CA GLY A 168 24.95 -7.01 -11.35
C GLY A 168 23.79 -7.98 -11.17
N GLN A 169 23.25 -8.48 -12.28
CA GLN A 169 22.20 -9.50 -12.28
C GLN A 169 22.84 -10.89 -12.34
N VAL A 170 22.31 -11.80 -11.53
CA VAL A 170 22.64 -13.22 -11.65
C VAL A 170 21.48 -13.90 -12.36
N PHE A 171 21.72 -14.39 -13.57
CA PHE A 171 20.74 -15.18 -14.30
C PHE A 171 20.72 -16.61 -13.74
N THR A 172 19.81 -16.87 -12.80
CA THR A 172 19.49 -18.24 -12.39
C THR A 172 18.67 -18.91 -13.51
N ARG A 173 18.90 -20.20 -13.77
CA ARG A 173 18.38 -20.94 -14.95
C ARG A 173 16.86 -20.81 -15.17
N PRO A 174 16.40 -20.87 -16.44
CA PRO A 174 15.02 -20.57 -16.80
C PRO A 174 14.11 -21.81 -16.67
N GLU A 175 13.61 -22.13 -15.48
CA GLU A 175 12.46 -23.07 -15.37
C GLU A 175 11.34 -22.62 -14.44
N GLU A 176 11.51 -21.58 -13.63
CA GLU A 176 10.41 -20.97 -12.90
C GLU A 176 10.58 -19.46 -12.99
N LYS A 177 9.47 -18.74 -13.28
CA LYS A 177 9.37 -17.26 -13.42
C LYS A 177 10.63 -16.56 -12.92
N ALA A 178 11.48 -16.12 -13.85
CA ALA A 178 12.77 -15.50 -13.55
C ALA A 178 12.57 -14.28 -12.64
N LEU A 179 12.60 -14.49 -11.33
CA LEU A 179 12.79 -13.43 -10.37
C LEU A 179 14.16 -12.85 -10.69
N GLN A 180 14.16 -11.62 -11.20
CA GLN A 180 15.36 -10.89 -11.55
C GLN A 180 16.07 -10.54 -10.24
N ASN A 181 16.88 -11.48 -9.75
CA ASN A 181 17.64 -11.30 -8.51
C ASN A 181 18.87 -10.48 -8.82
N HIS A 182 19.00 -9.36 -8.12
CA HIS A 182 20.16 -8.50 -8.20
C HIS A 182 21.16 -8.92 -7.13
N THR A 183 22.44 -8.98 -7.48
CA THR A 183 23.52 -9.24 -6.53
C THR A 183 24.37 -7.99 -6.40
N VAL A 184 24.57 -7.56 -5.16
CA VAL A 184 25.44 -6.43 -4.81
C VAL A 184 26.61 -6.98 -4.01
N THR A 185 27.83 -6.68 -4.44
CA THR A 185 29.05 -7.07 -3.74
C THR A 185 29.54 -5.91 -2.89
N LEU A 186 29.65 -6.14 -1.59
CA LEU A 186 30.03 -5.16 -0.58
C LEU A 186 31.48 -5.35 -0.14
N ALA A 187 32.18 -4.26 0.18
CA ALA A 187 33.46 -4.29 0.87
C ALA A 187 33.23 -4.26 2.38
N VAL A 188 33.56 -5.36 3.06
CA VAL A 188 33.29 -5.54 4.49
C VAL A 188 34.54 -6.01 5.23
N THR A 189 34.66 -5.68 6.51
CA THR A 189 35.72 -6.27 7.36
C THR A 189 35.44 -7.76 7.62
N PRO A 190 36.43 -8.57 8.06
CA PRO A 190 36.19 -9.97 8.45
C PRO A 190 35.08 -10.14 9.50
N GLU A 191 35.04 -9.22 10.46
CA GLU A 191 34.05 -9.20 11.54
C GLU A 191 32.66 -8.90 10.98
N GLN A 192 32.55 -7.88 10.13
CA GLN A 192 31.29 -7.53 9.45
C GLN A 192 30.80 -8.67 8.54
N ALA A 193 31.70 -9.37 7.84
CA ALA A 193 31.33 -10.53 7.04
C ALA A 193 30.69 -11.63 7.91
N SER A 194 31.25 -11.89 9.09
CA SER A 194 30.69 -12.87 10.04
C SER A 194 29.29 -12.46 10.52
N VAL A 195 29.09 -11.17 10.80
CA VAL A 195 27.77 -10.60 11.15
C VAL A 195 26.77 -10.78 10.00
N LEU A 196 27.18 -10.50 8.75
CA LEU A 196 26.32 -10.65 7.58
C LEU A 196 25.93 -12.10 7.31
N VAL A 197 26.85 -13.06 7.49
CA VAL A 197 26.54 -14.49 7.37
C VAL A 197 25.51 -14.91 8.41
N ALA A 198 25.70 -14.51 9.67
CA ALA A 198 24.75 -14.80 10.74
C ALA A 198 23.39 -14.12 10.50
N ALA A 199 23.39 -12.89 9.99
CA ALA A 199 22.16 -12.16 9.66
C ALA A 199 21.41 -12.83 8.50
N LYS A 200 22.10 -13.25 7.43
CA LYS A 200 21.52 -13.95 6.27
C LYS A 200 20.84 -15.27 6.68
N ALA A 201 21.38 -15.97 7.68
CA ALA A 201 20.76 -17.20 8.20
C ALA A 201 19.42 -16.94 8.92
N ASN A 202 19.17 -15.72 9.40
CA ASN A 202 17.99 -15.36 10.18
C ASN A 202 16.91 -14.62 9.37
N GLY A 203 17.17 -14.29 8.10
CA GLY A 203 16.20 -13.61 7.25
C GLY A 203 16.82 -12.92 6.03
N PRO A 204 15.99 -12.39 5.12
CA PRO A 204 16.47 -11.65 3.96
C PRO A 204 17.17 -10.35 4.39
N LEU A 205 18.18 -9.97 3.60
CA LEU A 205 18.87 -8.70 3.74
C LEU A 205 18.31 -7.71 2.70
N SER A 206 18.04 -6.49 3.15
CA SER A 206 17.68 -5.35 2.32
C SER A 206 18.81 -4.33 2.36
N LEU A 207 18.94 -3.57 1.29
CA LEU A 207 19.92 -2.49 1.19
C LEU A 207 19.20 -1.14 1.18
N SER A 208 19.82 -0.12 1.76
CA SER A 208 19.38 1.26 1.64
C SER A 208 20.53 2.10 1.09
N LEU A 209 20.31 2.79 -0.02
CA LEU A 209 21.33 3.61 -0.67
C LEU A 209 21.55 4.92 0.09
N ARG A 210 22.80 5.25 0.39
CA ARG A 210 23.17 6.53 1.00
C ARG A 210 23.34 7.63 -0.04
N GLY A 211 22.96 8.84 0.34
CA GLY A 211 23.28 10.03 -0.42
C GLY A 211 24.79 10.32 -0.42
N VAL A 212 25.29 10.95 -1.48
CA VAL A 212 26.74 11.25 -1.63
C VAL A 212 27.33 12.10 -0.51
N ASN A 213 26.50 12.90 0.16
CA ASN A 213 26.89 13.77 1.28
C ASN A 213 26.63 13.14 2.67
N ASP A 214 26.11 11.91 2.72
CA ASP A 214 25.74 11.23 3.96
C ASP A 214 26.79 10.19 4.37
N GLN A 215 27.84 10.67 5.03
CA GLN A 215 28.96 9.84 5.50
C GLN A 215 28.89 9.54 7.01
N GLU A 216 27.95 10.15 7.74
CA GLU A 216 27.87 10.02 9.18
C GLU A 216 27.21 8.70 9.58
N VAL A 217 27.77 8.04 10.59
CA VAL A 217 27.14 6.87 11.20
C VAL A 217 26.09 7.38 12.17
N VAL A 218 24.82 7.19 11.82
CA VAL A 218 23.70 7.65 12.64
C VAL A 218 23.50 6.66 13.78
N ALA A 219 23.33 7.17 15.00
CA ALA A 219 22.96 6.35 16.14
C ALA A 219 21.66 5.60 15.82
N ARG A 220 21.65 4.29 16.06
CA ARG A 220 20.48 3.44 15.79
C ARG A 220 19.23 4.10 16.38
N PRO A 221 18.16 4.31 15.58
CA PRO A 221 16.87 4.72 16.13
C PRO A 221 16.51 3.73 17.24
N LYS A 222 16.22 4.24 18.43
CA LYS A 222 15.74 3.41 19.54
C LYS A 222 14.38 2.84 19.10
N GLU A 223 14.34 1.53 18.90
CA GLU A 223 13.18 0.71 18.56
C GLU A 223 12.37 1.19 17.34
N ALA A 224 12.38 0.38 16.28
CA ALA A 224 11.38 0.51 15.22
C ALA A 224 9.98 0.54 15.86
N PRO A 225 9.07 1.44 15.43
CA PRO A 225 7.73 1.50 15.99
C PRO A 225 7.12 0.11 15.98
N GLU A 226 6.66 -0.36 17.14
CA GLU A 226 6.16 -1.72 17.32
C GLU A 226 4.96 -1.94 16.39
N VAL A 227 5.18 -2.62 15.26
CA VAL A 227 4.18 -2.85 14.19
C VAL A 227 3.03 -3.76 14.64
N LYS A 228 2.92 -4.06 15.94
CA LYS A 228 1.81 -4.84 16.53
C LYS A 228 0.47 -4.18 16.27
N SER A 229 0.37 -2.85 16.44
CA SER A 229 -0.91 -2.15 16.32
C SER A 229 -1.58 -2.35 14.95
N LEU A 230 -0.81 -2.24 13.87
CA LEU A 230 -1.32 -2.39 12.51
C LEU A 230 -1.79 -3.83 12.19
N ARG A 231 -1.14 -4.84 12.76
CA ARG A 231 -1.53 -6.24 12.56
C ARG A 231 -2.75 -6.61 13.40
N ASP A 232 -2.78 -6.18 14.65
CA ASP A 232 -3.91 -6.40 15.54
C ASP A 232 -5.18 -5.73 15.00
N ASP A 233 -5.03 -4.54 14.39
CA ASP A 233 -6.14 -3.84 13.74
C ASP A 233 -6.62 -4.57 12.47
N LEU A 234 -5.70 -5.11 11.66
CA LEU A 234 -6.05 -5.91 10.47
C LEU A 234 -6.72 -7.25 10.83
N GLU A 235 -6.28 -7.90 11.91
CA GLU A 235 -6.90 -9.14 12.41
C GLU A 235 -8.29 -8.87 12.99
N LYS A 236 -8.48 -7.78 13.75
CA LYS A 236 -9.80 -7.34 14.20
C LYS A 236 -10.72 -7.05 13.03
N GLU A 237 -10.22 -6.39 11.98
CA GLU A 237 -11.01 -6.10 10.79
C GLU A 237 -11.42 -7.40 10.05
N ARG A 238 -10.51 -8.37 9.93
CA ARG A 238 -10.83 -9.69 9.37
C ARG A 238 -11.90 -10.43 10.18
N GLN A 239 -11.79 -10.41 11.51
CA GLN A 239 -12.80 -11.02 12.38
C GLN A 239 -14.16 -10.30 12.30
N ALA A 240 -14.16 -8.98 12.21
CA ALA A 240 -15.38 -8.20 12.03
C ALA A 240 -16.07 -8.53 10.69
N ARG A 241 -15.31 -8.65 9.60
CA ARG A 241 -15.83 -9.06 8.29
C ARG A 241 -16.41 -10.47 8.30
N ALA A 242 -15.72 -11.43 8.93
CA ALA A 242 -16.21 -12.80 9.05
C ALA A 242 -17.50 -12.92 9.89
N ARG A 243 -17.66 -12.06 10.91
CA ARG A 243 -18.91 -11.97 11.68
C ARG A 243 -20.05 -11.40 10.83
N LEU A 244 -19.79 -10.30 10.12
CA LEU A 244 -20.78 -9.70 9.21
C LEU A 244 -21.23 -10.66 8.10
N GLU A 245 -20.31 -11.48 7.56
CA GLU A 245 -20.67 -12.51 6.58
C GLU A 245 -21.62 -13.57 7.16
N LYS A 246 -21.36 -14.06 8.38
CA LYS A 246 -22.26 -14.99 9.07
C LYS A 246 -23.63 -14.38 9.34
N ASP A 247 -23.66 -13.16 9.88
CA ASP A 247 -24.90 -12.45 10.18
C ASP A 247 -25.75 -12.25 8.90
N ASN A 248 -25.10 -11.89 7.79
CA ASN A 248 -25.76 -11.75 6.49
C ASN A 248 -26.32 -13.08 5.96
N GLU A 249 -25.63 -14.19 6.20
CA GLU A 249 -26.10 -15.51 5.79
C GLU A 249 -27.29 -16.00 6.63
N GLU A 250 -27.28 -15.74 7.94
CA GLU A 250 -28.43 -15.97 8.82
C GLU A 250 -29.65 -15.14 8.39
N ILE A 251 -29.44 -13.85 8.06
CA ILE A 251 -30.50 -12.98 7.53
C ILE A 251 -31.05 -13.54 6.21
N ARG A 252 -30.19 -14.02 5.31
CA ARG A 252 -30.62 -14.64 4.04
C ARG A 252 -31.44 -15.90 4.27
N GLN A 253 -31.03 -16.76 5.22
CA GLN A 253 -31.78 -17.97 5.56
C GLN A 253 -33.12 -17.66 6.23
N ALA A 254 -33.16 -16.66 7.12
CA ALA A 254 -34.39 -16.18 7.74
C ALA A 254 -35.36 -15.63 6.69
N LEU A 255 -34.87 -14.78 5.77
CA LEU A 255 -35.65 -14.25 4.66
C LEU A 255 -36.14 -15.34 3.71
N ALA A 256 -35.34 -16.39 3.47
CA ALA A 256 -35.75 -17.53 2.65
C ALA A 256 -36.89 -18.33 3.31
N LYS A 257 -36.82 -18.56 4.63
CA LYS A 257 -37.90 -19.19 5.41
C LYS A 257 -39.16 -18.34 5.46
N THR A 258 -39.03 -17.02 5.57
CA THR A 258 -40.20 -16.11 5.53
C THR A 258 -40.84 -16.07 4.14
N ARG A 259 -40.04 -16.21 3.06
CA ARG A 259 -40.54 -16.24 1.67
C ARG A 259 -41.19 -17.56 1.27
N SER A 260 -40.87 -18.69 1.90
CA SER A 260 -41.41 -20.01 1.53
C SER A 260 -42.88 -20.23 1.92
N GLY A 261 -43.52 -19.26 2.59
CA GLY A 261 -44.91 -19.40 3.06
C GLY A 261 -45.06 -20.43 4.19
N PRO A 262 -46.25 -20.55 4.80
CA PRO A 262 -46.50 -21.54 5.84
C PRO A 262 -46.36 -22.95 5.27
N THR A 263 -45.71 -23.83 6.04
CA THR A 263 -45.46 -25.22 5.64
C THR A 263 -46.77 -26.00 5.50
N PRO A 264 -46.81 -27.09 4.71
CA PRO A 264 -48.01 -27.92 4.56
C PRO A 264 -48.59 -28.44 5.89
N GLU A 265 -47.72 -28.70 6.88
CA GLU A 265 -48.12 -29.10 8.24
C GLU A 265 -48.78 -27.95 9.02
N GLU A 266 -48.23 -26.74 8.93
CA GLU A 266 -48.84 -25.55 9.55
C GLU A 266 -50.19 -25.22 8.93
N LEU A 267 -50.34 -25.36 7.60
CA LEU A 267 -51.63 -25.20 6.91
C LEU A 267 -52.64 -26.27 7.31
N ALA A 268 -52.21 -27.51 7.48
CA ALA A 268 -53.07 -28.59 7.97
C ALA A 268 -53.54 -28.34 9.41
N ALA A 269 -52.65 -27.90 10.30
CA ALA A 269 -53.01 -27.54 11.68
C ALA A 269 -54.01 -26.38 11.75
N VAL A 270 -53.84 -25.35 10.90
CA VAL A 270 -54.79 -24.24 10.79
C VAL A 270 -56.14 -24.75 10.29
N ARG A 271 -56.18 -25.62 9.27
CA ARG A 271 -57.41 -26.22 8.75
C ARG A 271 -58.15 -27.03 9.81
N ASP A 272 -57.45 -27.87 10.56
CA ASP A 272 -58.04 -28.67 11.64
C ASP A 272 -58.62 -27.79 12.75
N SER A 273 -57.92 -26.69 13.08
CA SER A 273 -58.40 -25.72 14.05
C SER A 273 -59.70 -25.03 13.59
N LEU A 274 -59.77 -24.70 12.29
CA LEU A 274 -60.94 -24.06 11.67
C LEU A 274 -62.13 -25.02 11.62
N GLU A 275 -61.89 -26.29 11.29
CA GLU A 275 -62.93 -27.33 11.29
C GLU A 275 -63.51 -27.57 12.69
N LYS A 276 -62.66 -27.53 13.72
CA LYS A 276 -63.08 -27.64 15.12
C LYS A 276 -63.93 -26.45 15.58
N GLU A 277 -63.58 -25.23 15.18
CA GLU A 277 -64.42 -24.05 15.45
C GLU A 277 -65.76 -24.13 14.71
N ARG A 278 -65.75 -24.60 13.46
CA ARG A 278 -66.97 -24.80 12.66
C ARG A 278 -67.91 -25.80 13.33
N GLN A 279 -67.39 -26.91 13.86
CA GLN A 279 -68.19 -27.89 14.61
C GLN A 279 -68.80 -27.28 15.87
N LYS A 280 -68.03 -26.53 16.66
CA LYS A 280 -68.57 -25.81 17.83
C LYS A 280 -69.65 -24.81 17.45
N GLY A 281 -69.50 -24.13 16.31
CA GLY A 281 -70.52 -23.22 15.77
C GLY A 281 -71.83 -23.95 15.44
N LEU A 282 -71.74 -25.11 14.77
CA LEU A 282 -72.89 -25.95 14.44
C LEU A 282 -73.59 -26.52 15.68
N GLU A 283 -72.83 -26.91 16.71
CA GLU A 283 -73.39 -27.36 18.00
C GLU A 283 -74.16 -26.23 18.68
N ARG A 284 -73.56 -25.03 18.78
CA ARG A 284 -74.25 -23.85 19.33
C ARG A 284 -75.53 -23.52 18.55
N GLU A 285 -75.52 -23.68 17.22
CA GLU A 285 -76.70 -23.45 16.40
C GLU A 285 -77.80 -24.48 16.69
N LYS A 286 -77.45 -25.77 16.85
CA LYS A 286 -78.39 -26.81 17.29
C LYS A 286 -78.98 -26.50 18.66
N ASP A 287 -78.15 -26.06 19.61
CA ASP A 287 -78.58 -25.67 20.95
C ASP A 287 -79.53 -24.46 20.91
N LEU A 288 -79.22 -23.44 20.10
CA LEU A 288 -80.10 -22.30 19.90
C LEU A 288 -81.44 -22.71 19.29
N ARG A 289 -81.44 -23.63 18.32
CA ARG A 289 -82.66 -24.16 17.72
C ARG A 289 -83.50 -24.95 18.73
N SER A 290 -82.88 -25.81 19.54
CA SER A 290 -83.59 -26.58 20.57
C SER A 290 -84.19 -25.65 21.63
N MET A 291 -83.44 -24.62 22.03
CA MET A 291 -83.89 -23.61 22.99
C MET A 291 -85.03 -22.76 22.42
N LYS A 292 -84.99 -22.40 21.14
CA LYS A 292 -86.09 -21.72 20.44
C LYS A 292 -87.35 -22.58 20.36
N LEU A 293 -87.22 -23.87 20.05
CA LEU A 293 -88.33 -24.83 20.04
C LEU A 293 -88.93 -25.01 21.44
N ALA A 294 -88.09 -25.14 22.48
CA ALA A 294 -88.54 -25.22 23.86
C ALA A 294 -89.27 -23.94 24.29
N TRP A 295 -88.76 -22.77 23.90
CA TRP A 295 -89.44 -21.48 24.14
C TRP A 295 -90.77 -21.38 23.40
N GLN A 296 -90.84 -21.80 22.13
CA GLN A 296 -92.08 -21.85 21.36
C GLN A 296 -93.11 -22.79 22.01
N LYS A 297 -92.69 -23.97 22.47
CA LYS A 297 -93.54 -24.92 23.20
C LYS A 297 -94.05 -24.30 24.51
N TYR A 298 -93.17 -23.68 25.29
CA TYR A 298 -93.55 -22.97 26.52
C TYR A 298 -94.58 -21.86 26.25
N VAL A 299 -94.39 -21.07 25.20
CA VAL A 299 -95.34 -20.01 24.81
C VAL A 299 -96.68 -20.58 24.34
N ALA A 300 -96.70 -21.72 23.65
CA ALA A 300 -97.94 -22.39 23.23
C ALA A 300 -98.71 -22.99 24.42
N GLU A 301 -97.99 -23.54 25.41
CA GLU A 301 -98.56 -24.10 26.64
C GLU A 301 -98.98 -23.01 27.66
N ASN A 302 -98.54 -21.76 27.48
CA ASN A 302 -98.86 -20.62 28.37
C ASN A 302 -99.40 -19.42 27.55
N PRO A 303 -100.71 -19.38 27.27
CA PRO A 303 -101.34 -18.33 26.46
C PRO A 303 -101.10 -16.91 27.01
N PRO A 304 -101.16 -15.86 26.15
CA PRO A 304 -100.83 -14.49 26.54
C PRO A 304 -101.61 -13.95 27.74
N GLU A 305 -102.86 -14.38 27.92
CA GLU A 305 -103.74 -13.92 29.00
C GLU A 305 -103.24 -14.36 30.39
N GLU A 306 -102.65 -15.55 30.52
CA GLU A 306 -102.01 -15.98 31.78
C GLU A 306 -100.60 -15.40 31.98
N ARG A 307 -99.90 -15.05 30.89
CA ARG A 307 -98.59 -14.37 30.97
C ARG A 307 -98.71 -12.94 31.49
N LEU A 308 -99.73 -12.20 31.06
CA LEU A 308 -99.99 -10.83 31.54
C LEU A 308 -100.45 -10.81 33.01
N ALA A 309 -101.12 -11.87 33.49
CA ALA A 309 -101.51 -11.99 34.90
C ALA A 309 -100.32 -12.18 35.86
N ARG A 310 -99.23 -12.85 35.44
CA ARG A 310 -98.03 -13.01 36.29
C ARG A 310 -97.09 -11.81 36.26
N TYR A 311 -97.10 -11.00 35.19
CA TYR A 311 -96.32 -9.75 35.14
C TYR A 311 -96.96 -8.58 35.91
N ALA A 312 -98.26 -8.66 36.25
CA ALA A 312 -98.96 -7.65 37.04
C ALA A 312 -98.57 -7.60 38.54
N TYR A 313 -97.66 -8.47 39.02
CA TYR A 313 -97.28 -8.54 40.44
C TYR A 313 -95.83 -8.13 40.76
N VAL A 314 -95.07 -7.55 39.81
CA VAL A 314 -93.65 -7.18 40.06
C VAL A 314 -93.36 -5.67 39.87
N TYR A 315 -94.37 -4.81 39.72
CA TYR A 315 -94.19 -3.36 39.78
C TYR A 315 -95.18 -2.69 40.74
N ARG A 316 -94.78 -2.56 42.02
CA ARG A 316 -95.25 -1.52 42.94
C ARG A 316 -94.07 -0.57 43.22
N PRO A 317 -94.27 0.76 43.29
CA PRO A 317 -93.21 1.76 43.10
C PRO A 317 -92.23 1.87 44.27
N LEU A 318 -90.97 2.14 43.93
CA LEU A 318 -89.97 2.79 44.77
C LEU A 318 -90.42 4.21 45.14
N GLN A 319 -91.26 4.37 46.15
CA GLN A 319 -91.34 5.58 46.99
C GLN A 319 -91.76 5.15 48.40
N GLU A 320 -91.22 5.82 49.42
CA GLU A 320 -91.40 5.56 50.86
C GLU A 320 -90.50 4.47 51.48
N ASN A 321 -89.18 4.74 51.50
CA ASN A 321 -88.40 4.78 52.74
C ASN A 321 -86.94 5.13 52.42
N ASN A 322 -86.64 6.43 52.45
CA ASN A 322 -85.42 6.98 53.07
C ASN A 322 -85.40 8.51 52.88
N ALA A 323 -86.45 9.17 53.35
CA ALA A 323 -86.32 10.52 53.87
C ALA A 323 -85.94 10.42 55.34
N ARG A 324 -84.64 10.19 55.60
CA ARG A 324 -83.84 10.56 56.79
C ARG A 324 -82.68 9.58 57.00
N SER A 325 -81.61 9.78 56.24
CA SER A 325 -80.24 9.73 56.78
C SER A 325 -79.29 10.24 55.71
N ASP A 326 -78.58 11.32 56.02
CA ASP A 326 -77.49 11.89 55.23
C ASP A 326 -76.45 10.84 54.87
N GLN A 327 -76.39 10.42 53.59
CA GLN A 327 -75.24 9.79 52.93
C GLN A 327 -75.55 9.56 51.44
N GLY A 328 -74.67 10.04 50.56
CA GLY A 328 -74.81 9.97 49.10
C GLY A 328 -74.82 8.55 48.51
N PRO A 329 -75.06 8.40 47.19
CA PRO A 329 -75.33 7.10 46.57
C PRO A 329 -74.20 6.10 46.80
N SER A 330 -74.56 4.96 47.38
CA SER A 330 -73.69 3.82 47.67
C SER A 330 -73.16 3.20 46.37
N ARG A 331 -71.83 3.16 46.26
CA ARG A 331 -71.10 2.54 45.16
C ARG A 331 -71.27 1.02 45.20
N VAL A 332 -71.71 0.44 44.09
CA VAL A 332 -71.69 -1.01 43.85
C VAL A 332 -70.22 -1.49 43.85
N PRO A 333 -69.84 -2.55 44.58
CA PRO A 333 -68.45 -3.00 44.60
C PRO A 333 -68.05 -3.64 43.26
N LEU A 334 -66.99 -3.11 42.66
CA LEU A 334 -66.34 -3.70 41.48
C LEU A 334 -65.71 -5.06 41.84
N ASN A 335 -65.95 -6.07 40.99
CA ASN A 335 -65.24 -7.35 40.98
C ASN A 335 -63.71 -7.13 41.01
N ARG A 336 -62.98 -7.93 41.80
CA ARG A 336 -61.51 -7.88 42.01
C ARG A 336 -60.68 -7.88 40.72
N HIS A 337 -61.19 -8.43 39.62
CA HIS A 337 -60.57 -8.39 38.29
C HIS A 337 -60.68 -7.02 37.61
N ALA A 338 -61.78 -6.30 37.80
CA ALA A 338 -61.96 -4.96 37.26
C ALA A 338 -61.10 -3.92 38.01
N ALA A 339 -60.89 -4.11 39.32
CA ALA A 339 -59.97 -3.27 40.11
C ALA A 339 -58.50 -3.41 39.67
N ARG A 340 -58.07 -4.62 39.25
CA ARG A 340 -56.71 -4.86 38.73
C ARG A 340 -56.47 -4.26 37.34
N ALA A 341 -57.51 -4.20 36.49
CA ALA A 341 -57.42 -3.56 35.18
C ALA A 341 -57.28 -2.03 35.28
N LEU A 342 -57.98 -1.40 36.24
CA LEU A 342 -57.90 0.04 36.50
C LEU A 342 -56.62 0.49 37.22
N ALA A 343 -56.00 -0.38 38.04
CA ALA A 343 -54.72 -0.06 38.69
C ALA A 343 -53.56 0.02 37.69
N LYS A 344 -53.58 -0.77 36.61
CA LYS A 344 -52.53 -0.77 35.57
C LYS A 344 -52.57 0.45 34.63
N THR A 345 -53.69 1.17 34.56
CA THR A 345 -53.83 2.33 33.69
C THR A 345 -53.51 3.65 34.40
N LYS A 346 -53.44 3.66 35.74
CA LYS A 346 -53.26 4.89 36.52
C LYS A 346 -51.80 5.27 36.80
N ASP A 347 -50.86 4.35 36.60
CA ASP A 347 -49.41 4.59 36.75
C ASP A 347 -48.72 5.01 35.45
N ARG A 348 -49.47 5.35 34.39
CA ARG A 348 -48.92 5.71 33.07
C ARG A 348 -49.20 7.14 32.60
N GLU A 349 -49.76 7.99 33.47
CA GLU A 349 -50.03 9.40 33.17
C GLU A 349 -49.36 10.32 34.21
N ALA A 350 -48.03 10.35 34.20
CA ALA A 350 -47.23 11.51 34.59
C ALA A 350 -45.82 11.33 34.00
N GLU A 351 -45.28 12.40 33.43
CA GLU A 351 -43.98 12.49 32.74
C GLU A 351 -43.89 11.94 31.31
N THR A 352 -44.41 12.70 30.33
CA THR A 352 -43.52 13.12 29.24
C THR A 352 -43.95 14.50 28.71
N ARG A 353 -43.07 15.48 28.91
CA ARG A 353 -43.16 16.82 28.33
C ARG A 353 -42.96 16.74 26.81
N LEU A 354 -43.79 17.47 26.06
CA LEU A 354 -43.50 17.91 24.70
C LEU A 354 -42.26 18.82 24.66
N PRO A 355 -41.55 18.88 23.54
CA PRO A 355 -40.98 20.13 23.07
C PRO A 355 -41.67 20.63 21.79
N ASP A 356 -42.10 21.89 21.89
CA ASP A 356 -42.56 22.85 20.89
C ASP A 356 -41.49 23.08 19.78
N VAL A 357 -41.81 23.08 18.48
CA VAL A 357 -42.31 24.19 17.62
C VAL A 357 -41.26 24.67 16.58
N LEU A 358 -41.63 24.44 15.31
CA LEU A 358 -41.51 25.29 14.10
C LEU A 358 -40.16 25.80 13.58
N ALA A 359 -39.85 25.45 12.32
CA ALA A 359 -39.62 26.43 11.25
C ALA A 359 -39.66 25.78 9.85
N GLY A 360 -40.43 26.37 8.92
CA GLY A 360 -40.26 26.15 7.46
C GLY A 360 -41.55 25.81 6.69
N ARG A 361 -42.24 26.85 6.21
CA ARG A 361 -43.52 26.80 5.45
C ARG A 361 -43.46 26.08 4.08
N PRO A 362 -44.63 25.65 3.56
CA PRO A 362 -44.78 25.04 2.23
C PRO A 362 -45.01 26.08 1.12
N GLN A 363 -44.64 25.74 -0.11
CA GLN A 363 -45.22 26.32 -1.33
C GLN A 363 -45.79 25.18 -2.18
N GLY A 364 -47.06 25.33 -2.54
CA GLY A 364 -47.89 24.28 -3.14
C GLY A 364 -48.00 24.34 -4.67
N PHE A 365 -49.19 23.94 -5.12
CA PHE A 365 -49.68 23.65 -6.48
C PHE A 365 -49.50 22.17 -6.86
N GLY A 366 -50.51 21.45 -7.33
CA GLY A 366 -51.89 21.77 -7.67
C GLY A 366 -52.56 20.49 -8.18
N ALA A 367 -53.89 20.50 -8.20
CA ALA A 367 -54.77 19.38 -8.55
C ALA A 367 -54.60 18.83 -9.97
N GLY A 368 -54.98 17.56 -10.17
CA GLY A 368 -55.45 17.05 -11.47
C GLY A 368 -55.14 15.57 -11.73
N PRO A 369 -55.99 14.83 -12.47
CA PRO A 369 -56.24 13.40 -12.23
C PRO A 369 -55.62 12.42 -13.26
N ALA A 370 -55.77 11.12 -12.97
CA ALA A 370 -55.47 9.90 -13.77
C ALA A 370 -56.08 9.91 -15.20
N PRO A 371 -55.93 8.90 -16.12
CA PRO A 371 -55.51 7.49 -15.97
C PRO A 371 -54.78 6.85 -17.21
N GLU A 372 -54.76 5.51 -17.25
CA GLU A 372 -54.69 4.58 -18.41
C GLU A 372 -53.35 3.86 -18.69
N GLY A 373 -53.40 2.51 -18.63
CA GLY A 373 -52.40 1.59 -19.19
C GLY A 373 -52.58 1.45 -20.72
N PRO A 374 -52.38 0.28 -21.36
CA PRO A 374 -51.69 -0.97 -21.01
C PRO A 374 -50.57 -1.32 -22.05
N GLY A 375 -49.86 -2.44 -21.90
CA GLY A 375 -49.07 -2.98 -23.04
C GLY A 375 -47.91 -3.91 -22.66
N ALA A 376 -48.08 -5.19 -22.97
CA ALA A 376 -47.12 -6.29 -22.92
C ALA A 376 -46.02 -6.17 -24.03
N PRO A 377 -45.26 -7.23 -24.41
CA PRO A 377 -44.36 -8.15 -23.67
C PRO A 377 -42.98 -8.34 -24.37
N ALA A 378 -42.22 -9.37 -23.94
CA ALA A 378 -41.05 -10.02 -24.58
C ALA A 378 -39.73 -9.25 -24.48
N GLY A 379 -38.56 -9.85 -24.27
CA GLY A 379 -38.13 -11.23 -24.18
C GLY A 379 -36.60 -11.23 -24.30
N ASP A 380 -35.99 -12.24 -23.68
CA ASP A 380 -34.77 -12.92 -24.11
C ASP A 380 -33.36 -12.32 -23.95
N GLN A 381 -32.47 -13.22 -23.49
CA GLN A 381 -31.02 -13.33 -23.75
C GLN A 381 -30.09 -12.22 -23.21
N ALA A 382 -28.82 -12.44 -22.92
CA ALA A 382 -27.95 -13.56 -22.63
C ALA A 382 -26.61 -12.89 -22.23
N TYR A 383 -25.84 -13.53 -21.35
CA TYR A 383 -24.51 -13.06 -20.94
C TYR A 383 -23.49 -13.11 -22.10
N PRO A 384 -22.57 -12.14 -22.20
CA PRO A 384 -21.19 -12.39 -22.58
C PRO A 384 -20.31 -12.78 -21.39
#